data_AF-A0A2W6ZAL4-F1
#
_entry.id   AF-A0A2W6ZAL4-F1
#
_cell.length_a   1.000
_cell.length_b   1.000
_cell.length_c   1.000
_cell.angle_alpha   90.00
_cell.angle_beta   90.00
_cell.angle_gamma   90.00
#
_symmetry.space_group_name_H-M   'P 1'
#
loop_
_entity.id
_entity.type
_entity.pdbx_description
1 polymer ?
#
loop_
_entity_poly.entity_id
_entity_poly.type
_entity_poly.pdbx_seq_one_letter_code
_entity_poly.pdbx_strand_id
1 'polypeptide(L)'
;MRELKTCLEVEPFGEDANAKLLEFINKSELEIKLRSHIVNLAKKANKEFGIEYLSGVYDSSGYPELREERELYDILIELSSPLAGYLGRIKGNDGTGDRFYYLRDLPS
;
A
#
# COMPACT_ATOMS: atom_id res chain seq x y z
N MET A 1 -1.13 10.13 16.21
CA MET A 1 -0.83 11.43 16.87
C MET A 1 -1.07 11.39 18.38
N ARG A 2 -2.26 11.00 18.89
CA ARG A 2 -2.51 10.92 20.36
C ARG A 2 -1.66 9.85 21.06
N GLU A 3 -1.54 8.67 20.46
CA GLU A 3 -0.74 7.57 21.04
C GLU A 3 0.75 7.89 21.13
N LEU A 4 1.29 8.60 20.13
CA LEU A 4 2.68 9.05 20.11
C LEU A 4 2.98 10.02 21.25
N LYS A 5 2.07 10.97 21.50
CA LYS A 5 2.22 11.97 22.57
C LYS A 5 2.32 11.30 23.95
N THR A 6 1.42 10.36 24.24
CA THR A 6 1.40 9.64 25.52
C THR A 6 2.66 8.81 25.75
N CYS A 7 3.26 8.25 24.70
CA CYS A 7 4.51 7.48 24.82
C CYS A 7 5.72 8.36 25.15
N LEU A 8 5.70 9.65 24.80
CA LEU A 8 6.81 10.58 25.03
C LEU A 8 6.77 11.28 26.40
N GLU A 9 5.71 11.09 27.20
CA GLU A 9 5.45 11.86 28.43
C GLU A 9 5.67 11.07 29.75
N VAL A 10 6.20 9.83 29.74
CA VAL A 10 6.35 8.98 30.94
C VAL A 10 7.81 8.54 31.21
N GLU A 11 8.27 8.66 32.47
CA GLU A 11 9.59 8.19 32.94
C GLU A 11 9.66 6.65 33.15
N PRO A 12 10.82 6.00 32.94
CA PRO A 12 12.09 6.58 32.53
C PRO A 12 12.07 6.82 31.01
N PHE A 13 12.21 8.08 30.61
CA PHE A 13 12.21 8.45 29.21
C PHE A 13 13.37 7.73 28.51
N GLY A 14 13.10 7.06 27.39
CA GLY A 14 14.17 6.75 26.43
C GLY A 14 14.07 5.44 25.68
N GLU A 15 13.67 4.33 26.30
CA GLU A 15 13.81 3.01 25.65
C GLU A 15 12.48 2.47 25.12
N ASP A 16 11.45 2.32 25.96
CA ASP A 16 10.14 1.77 25.53
C ASP A 16 9.42 2.69 24.54
N ALA A 17 9.49 4.00 24.77
CA ALA A 17 8.94 5.01 23.85
C ALA A 17 9.65 5.00 22.50
N ASN A 18 10.98 4.84 22.52
CA ASN A 18 11.80 4.73 21.33
C ASN A 18 11.55 3.42 20.59
N ALA A 19 11.39 2.30 21.30
CA ALA A 19 11.04 1.01 20.71
C ALA A 19 9.70 1.07 19.97
N LYS A 20 8.67 1.67 20.59
CA LYS A 20 7.36 1.87 19.94
C LYS A 20 7.43 2.83 18.75
N LEU A 21 8.24 3.89 18.85
CA LEU A 21 8.47 4.80 17.73
C LEU A 21 9.16 4.08 16.55
N LEU A 22 10.21 3.31 16.83
CA LEU A 22 10.91 2.52 15.83
C LEU A 22 10.00 1.47 15.19
N GLU A 23 9.15 0.81 15.99
CA GLU A 23 8.15 -0.13 15.48
C GLU A 23 7.16 0.56 14.52
N PHE A 24 6.66 1.74 14.90
CA PHE A 24 5.77 2.53 14.05
C PHE A 24 6.45 2.98 12.75
N ILE A 25 7.70 3.43 12.81
CA ILE A 25 8.49 3.80 11.63
C ILE A 25 8.67 2.59 10.72
N ASN A 26 9.12 1.45 11.27
CA ASN A 26 9.32 0.21 10.52
C ASN A 26 8.04 -0.25 9.83
N LYS A 27 6.91 -0.21 10.53
CA LYS A 27 5.60 -0.56 9.96
C LYS A 27 5.23 0.40 8.82
N SER A 28 5.39 1.70 9.03
CA SER A 28 5.10 2.72 8.02
C SER A 28 5.98 2.54 6.77
N GLU A 29 7.27 2.23 6.97
CA GLU A 29 8.19 1.94 5.87
C GLU A 29 7.78 0.70 5.07
N LEU A 30 7.36 -0.37 5.74
CA LEU A 30 6.87 -1.58 5.08
C LEU A 30 5.61 -1.29 4.26
N GLU A 31 4.67 -0.53 4.83
CA GLU A 31 3.44 -0.12 4.14
C GLU A 31 3.71 0.76 2.91
N ILE A 32 4.69 1.68 2.99
CA ILE A 32 5.12 2.52 1.87
C ILE A 32 5.80 1.67 0.80
N LYS A 33 6.72 0.76 1.18
CA LYS A 33 7.42 -0.11 0.24
C LYS A 33 6.46 -1.06 -0.48
N LEU A 34 5.44 -1.56 0.22
CA LEU A 34 4.38 -2.40 -0.36
C LEU A 34 3.60 -1.65 -1.44
N ARG A 35 3.10 -0.45 -1.13
CA ARG A 35 2.40 0.41 -2.11
C ARG A 35 3.30 0.75 -3.29
N SER A 36 4.57 1.04 -3.01
CA SER A 36 5.55 1.35 -4.04
C SER A 36 5.79 0.18 -4.98
N HIS A 37 5.88 -1.03 -4.42
CA HIS A 37 5.99 -2.26 -5.19
C HIS A 37 4.78 -2.47 -6.10
N ILE A 38 3.56 -2.32 -5.57
CA ILE A 38 2.31 -2.45 -6.33
C ILE A 38 2.25 -1.45 -7.49
N VAL A 39 2.59 -0.17 -7.26
CA VAL A 39 2.65 0.84 -8.35
C VAL A 39 3.67 0.44 -9.42
N ASN A 40 4.82 -0.12 -9.03
CA ASN A 40 5.83 -0.59 -9.98
C ASN A 40 5.35 -1.82 -10.78
N LEU A 41 4.61 -2.75 -10.18
CA LEU A 41 3.99 -3.86 -10.89
C LEU A 41 2.95 -3.36 -11.90
N ALA A 42 2.11 -2.40 -11.50
CA ALA A 42 1.15 -1.76 -12.39
C ALA A 42 1.84 -1.04 -13.57
N LYS A 43 2.95 -0.33 -13.31
CA LYS A 43 3.78 0.32 -14.34
C LYS A 43 4.31 -0.71 -15.35
N LYS A 44 4.83 -1.84 -14.86
CA LYS A 44 5.34 -2.93 -15.70
C LYS A 44 4.26 -3.63 -16.51
N ALA A 45 3.03 -3.71 -16.00
CA ALA A 45 1.91 -4.29 -16.72
C ALA A 45 1.65 -3.56 -18.05
N ASN A 46 1.85 -2.24 -18.06
CA ASN A 46 1.73 -1.37 -19.24
C ASN A 46 0.41 -1.57 -20.02
N LYS A 47 -0.67 -1.86 -19.29
CA LYS A 47 -2.03 -2.09 -19.79
C LYS A 47 -3.03 -1.95 -18.64
N GLU A 48 -4.31 -1.92 -18.97
CA GLU A 48 -5.36 -2.11 -17.97
C GLU A 48 -5.41 -3.57 -17.48
N PHE A 49 -5.64 -3.74 -16.18
CA PHE A 49 -5.70 -5.06 -15.54
C PHE A 49 -6.81 -5.14 -14.49
N GLY A 50 -7.32 -6.36 -14.25
CA GLY A 50 -8.16 -6.68 -13.10
C GLY A 50 -7.33 -7.14 -11.90
N ILE A 51 -8.01 -7.38 -10.78
CA ILE A 51 -7.35 -7.81 -9.53
C ILE A 51 -6.63 -9.15 -9.71
N GLU A 52 -7.25 -10.11 -10.39
CA GLU A 52 -6.71 -11.43 -10.70
C GLU A 52 -5.36 -11.40 -11.43
N TYR A 53 -5.18 -10.47 -12.38
CA TYR A 53 -3.89 -10.32 -13.07
C TYR A 53 -2.82 -9.82 -12.10
N LEU A 54 -3.14 -8.79 -11.31
CA LEU A 54 -2.15 -8.20 -10.43
C LEU A 54 -1.81 -9.12 -9.26
N SER A 55 -2.78 -9.89 -8.75
CA SER A 55 -2.55 -10.92 -7.72
C SER A 55 -1.52 -11.93 -8.21
N GLY A 56 -1.68 -12.50 -9.42
CA GLY A 56 -0.70 -13.45 -9.95
C GLY A 56 0.69 -12.84 -10.20
N VAL A 57 0.75 -11.57 -10.62
CA VAL A 57 2.03 -10.86 -10.78
C VAL A 57 2.68 -10.55 -9.42
N TYR A 58 1.87 -10.24 -8.41
CA TYR A 58 2.34 -10.01 -7.05
C TYR A 58 2.91 -11.29 -6.43
N ASP A 59 2.18 -12.40 -6.51
CA ASP A 59 2.60 -13.70 -5.96
C ASP A 59 3.93 -14.17 -6.58
N SER A 60 4.11 -13.94 -7.89
CA SER A 60 5.35 -14.27 -8.60
C SER A 60 6.51 -13.30 -8.34
N SER A 61 6.27 -12.18 -7.66
CA SER A 61 7.31 -11.17 -7.39
C SER A 61 8.22 -11.49 -6.21
N GLY A 62 7.83 -12.43 -5.34
CA GLY A 62 8.59 -12.80 -4.14
C GLY A 62 8.64 -11.70 -3.06
N TYR A 63 7.78 -10.68 -3.15
CA TYR A 63 7.59 -9.67 -2.11
C TYR A 63 6.83 -10.27 -0.91
N PRO A 64 7.01 -9.80 0.34
CA PRO A 64 6.27 -10.29 1.51
C PRO A 64 4.78 -10.52 1.24
N GLU A 65 4.26 -11.67 1.67
CA GLU A 65 2.90 -12.08 1.35
C GLU A 65 1.87 -11.07 1.88
N LEU A 66 1.01 -10.58 0.97
CA LEU A 66 -0.30 -10.05 1.33
C LEU A 66 -1.14 -11.22 1.83
N ARG A 67 -1.98 -10.98 2.83
CA ARG A 67 -2.71 -12.09 3.47
C ARG A 67 -3.89 -12.54 2.64
N GLU A 68 -4.51 -11.63 1.91
CA GLU A 68 -5.73 -11.87 1.13
C GLU A 68 -5.78 -11.01 -0.14
N GLU A 69 -6.39 -11.52 -1.21
CA GLU A 69 -6.64 -10.75 -2.44
C GLU A 69 -7.45 -9.46 -2.16
N ARG A 70 -8.30 -9.49 -1.13
CA ARG A 70 -9.07 -8.34 -0.68
C ARG A 70 -8.18 -7.17 -0.23
N GLU A 71 -7.07 -7.47 0.44
CA GLU A 71 -6.10 -6.48 0.90
C GLU A 71 -5.45 -5.80 -0.31
N LEU A 72 -5.05 -6.59 -1.32
CA LEU A 72 -4.53 -6.05 -2.58
C LEU A 72 -5.56 -5.14 -3.26
N TYR A 73 -6.81 -5.58 -3.34
CA TYR A 73 -7.89 -4.79 -3.93
C TYR A 73 -8.07 -3.46 -3.21
N ASP A 74 -8.14 -3.44 -1.87
CA ASP A 74 -8.31 -2.21 -1.10
C ASP A 74 -7.11 -1.24 -1.31
N ILE A 75 -5.89 -1.75 -1.45
CA ILE A 75 -4.72 -0.94 -1.82
C ILE A 75 -4.87 -0.34 -3.24
N LEU A 76 -5.39 -1.11 -4.20
CA LEU A 76 -5.63 -0.57 -5.55
C LEU A 76 -6.68 0.54 -5.54
N ILE A 77 -7.69 0.43 -4.69
CA ILE A 77 -8.70 1.47 -4.48
C ILE A 77 -8.06 2.71 -3.86
N GLU A 78 -7.24 2.55 -2.81
CA GLU A 78 -6.48 3.63 -2.17
C GLU A 78 -5.61 4.36 -3.20
N LEU A 79 -4.79 3.63 -3.96
CA LEU A 79 -3.88 4.16 -4.97
C LEU A 79 -4.58 4.82 -6.15
N SER A 80 -5.84 4.44 -6.40
CA SER A 80 -6.70 5.05 -7.43
C SER A 80 -7.53 6.23 -6.92
N SER A 81 -7.48 6.51 -5.62
CA SER A 81 -8.20 7.65 -5.05
C SER A 81 -7.61 8.97 -5.57
N PRO A 82 -8.40 10.05 -5.63
CA PRO A 82 -7.88 11.36 -6.01
C PRO A 82 -6.72 11.86 -5.14
N LEU A 83 -6.63 11.38 -3.90
CA LEU A 83 -5.57 11.75 -2.97
C LEU A 83 -4.23 11.11 -3.34
N ALA A 84 -4.22 9.80 -3.62
CA ALA A 84 -3.00 9.09 -4.00
C ALA A 84 -2.67 9.30 -5.49
N GLY A 85 -3.65 9.02 -6.35
CA GLY A 85 -3.59 9.28 -7.79
C GLY A 85 -2.43 8.61 -8.52
N TYR A 86 -1.96 7.44 -8.07
CA TYR A 86 -0.89 6.69 -8.75
C TYR A 86 -1.43 5.71 -9.78
N LEU A 87 -2.68 5.26 -9.57
CA LEU A 87 -3.42 4.42 -10.49
C LEU A 87 -4.66 5.16 -10.98
N GLY A 88 -5.08 4.82 -12.18
CA GLY A 88 -6.43 5.08 -12.65
C GLY A 88 -7.30 3.85 -12.41
N ARG A 89 -8.61 4.09 -12.25
CA ARG A 89 -9.61 3.04 -12.08
C ARG A 89 -10.79 3.28 -13.02
N ILE A 90 -11.15 2.26 -13.77
CA ILE A 90 -12.41 2.16 -14.51
C ILE A 90 -13.32 1.27 -13.66
N LYS A 91 -14.40 1.84 -13.15
CA LYS A 91 -15.33 1.11 -12.29
C LYS A 91 -16.04 0.02 -13.10
N GLY A 92 -16.02 -1.20 -12.59
CA GLY A 92 -16.83 -2.29 -13.13
C GLY A 92 -18.30 -2.14 -12.75
N ASN A 93 -19.17 -2.91 -13.41
CA ASN A 93 -20.59 -2.95 -13.06
C ASN A 93 -20.78 -3.70 -11.73
N ASP A 94 -21.72 -3.25 -10.91
CA ASP A 94 -22.12 -3.91 -9.65
C ASP A 94 -21.00 -4.15 -8.63
N GLY A 95 -19.96 -3.30 -8.65
CA GLY A 95 -18.84 -3.36 -7.69
C GLY A 95 -17.86 -4.51 -7.94
N THR A 96 -17.99 -5.24 -9.04
CA THR A 96 -17.07 -6.29 -9.50
C THR A 96 -16.50 -5.95 -10.86
N GLY A 97 -15.31 -6.44 -11.18
CA GLY A 97 -14.69 -6.20 -12.50
C GLY A 97 -14.10 -4.80 -12.68
N ASP A 98 -13.67 -4.16 -11.58
CA ASP A 98 -12.86 -2.95 -11.69
C ASP A 98 -11.59 -3.23 -12.48
N ARG A 99 -11.25 -2.27 -13.34
CA ARG A 99 -10.03 -2.28 -14.12
C ARG A 99 -9.14 -1.15 -13.63
N PHE A 100 -7.88 -1.45 -13.43
CA PHE A 100 -6.87 -0.50 -12.99
C PHE A 100 -5.83 -0.30 -14.08
N TYR A 101 -5.21 0.87 -14.11
CA TYR A 101 -4.09 1.15 -14.99
C TYR A 101 -3.11 2.09 -14.29
N TYR A 102 -1.85 2.01 -14.67
CA TYR A 102 -0.82 2.91 -14.16
C TYR A 102 -1.08 4.35 -14.64
N LEU A 103 -1.02 5.32 -13.73
CA LEU A 103 -1.32 6.73 -14.03
C LEU A 103 -0.08 7.63 -13.95
N ARG A 104 0.76 7.48 -12.92
CA ARG A 104 1.98 8.30 -12.75
C ARG A 104 3.00 7.66 -11.80
N ASP A 105 4.22 8.20 -11.85
CA ASP A 105 5.32 7.77 -11.00
C ASP A 105 5.16 8.23 -9.54
N LEU A 106 5.76 7.46 -8.64
CA LEU A 106 6.01 7.86 -7.26
C LEU A 106 7.06 8.97 -7.25
N PRO A 107 6.97 9.95 -6.34
CA PRO A 107 8.06 10.88 -6.09
C PRO A 107 9.31 10.09 -5.68
N SER A 108 10.40 10.35 -6.39
CA SER A 108 11.75 9.84 -6.11
C SER A 108 12.56 10.81 -5.26
#